data_AF-A0A0U0PQL9-F1
#
_entry.id   AF-A0A0U0PQL9-F1
#
_cell.length_a   1.000
_cell.length_b   1.000
_cell.length_c   1.000
_cell.angle_alpha   90.00
_cell.angle_beta   90.00
_cell.angle_gamma   90.00
#
_symmetry.space_group_name_H-M   'P 1'
#
loop_
_entity.id
_entity.type
_entity.pdbx_description
1 polymer ?
#
loop_
_entity_poly.entity_id
_entity_poly.type
_entity_poly.pdbx_seq_one_letter_code
_entity_poly.pdbx_strand_id
1 'polypeptide(L)' 'MQSTGLRDKNGKEVFIGDIVKCTRGCPHEVYLEKEYGGTFIGGMPAVYLKGLGDGYAWTEDEEIIGNIYENPELSEDK' A
#
# COMPACT_ATOMS: atom_id res chain seq x y z
N MET A 1 -3.50 10.66 8.59
CA MET A 1 -3.38 9.39 7.87
C MET A 1 -4.60 8.53 8.19
N GLN A 2 -5.20 7.86 7.21
CA GLN A 2 -6.35 6.96 7.41
C GLN A 2 -5.84 5.53 7.61
N SER A 3 -6.33 4.82 8.63
CA SER A 3 -5.95 3.42 8.87
C SER A 3 -6.55 2.52 7.81
N THR A 4 -5.75 1.55 7.34
CA THR A 4 -6.19 0.54 6.38
C THR A 4 -6.72 -0.73 7.05
N GLY A 5 -6.37 -0.94 8.33
CA GLY A 5 -6.59 -2.21 9.03
C GLY A 5 -5.63 -3.34 8.62
N LEU A 6 -4.67 -3.08 7.73
CA LEU A 6 -3.64 -4.04 7.31
C LEU A 6 -2.37 -3.88 8.14
N ARG A 7 -1.56 -4.94 8.17
CA ARG A 7 -0.28 -4.98 8.86
C ARG A 7 0.84 -5.37 7.91
N ASP A 8 1.99 -4.73 8.10
CA ASP A 8 3.24 -5.09 7.44
C ASP A 8 3.85 -6.36 8.07
N LYS A 9 4.93 -6.87 7.48
CA LYS A 9 5.67 -8.04 7.98
C LYS A 9 6.18 -7.91 9.42
N ASN A 10 6.41 -6.68 9.88
CA ASN A 10 6.86 -6.38 11.23
C ASN A 10 5.67 -6.19 12.21
N GLY A 11 4.44 -6.41 11.76
CA GLY A 11 3.21 -6.24 12.54
C GLY A 11 2.81 -4.79 12.76
N LYS A 12 3.44 -3.83 12.07
CA LYS A 12 3.09 -2.41 12.11
C LYS A 12 1.87 -2.17 11.24
N GLU A 13 0.95 -1.35 11.74
CA GLU A 13 -0.25 -0.98 10.98
C GLU A 13 0.14 -0.10 9.79
N VAL A 14 -0.48 -0.39 8.64
CA VAL A 14 -0.29 0.33 7.39
C VAL A 14 -1.35 1.42 7.26
N PHE A 15 -0.93 2.61 6.87
CA PHE A 15 -1.80 3.75 6.69
C PHE A 15 -1.79 4.25 5.24
N ILE A 16 -2.86 4.93 4.85
CA ILE A 16 -2.91 5.65 3.57
C ILE A 16 -1.85 6.75 3.56
N GLY A 17 -0.98 6.71 2.54
CA GLY A 17 0.20 7.56 2.39
C GLY A 17 1.51 6.90 2.84
N ASP A 18 1.48 5.67 3.38
CA ASP A 18 2.70 4.91 3.63
C ASP A 18 3.34 4.44 2.32
N ILE A 19 4.65 4.20 2.35
CA ILE A 19 5.41 3.62 1.25
C ILE A 19 5.86 2.25 1.72
N VAL A 20 5.44 1.24 0.98
CA VAL A 20 5.74 -0.16 1.31
C VAL A 20 6.60 -0.79 0.24
N LYS A 21 7.51 -1.64 0.68
CA LYS A 21 8.32 -2.46 -0.21
C LYS A 21 7.54 -3.74 -0.53
N CYS A 22 7.22 -3.91 -1.81
CA CYS A 22 6.58 -5.09 -2.35
C CYS A 22 7.50 -6.32 -2.21
N THR A 23 6.95 -7.52 -2.34
CA THR A 23 7.71 -8.79 -2.34
C THR A 23 8.77 -8.89 -3.45
N ARG A 24 8.64 -8.09 -4.51
CA ARG A 24 9.65 -7.94 -5.58
C ARG A 24 10.74 -6.91 -5.28
N GLY A 25 10.71 -6.28 -4.11
CA GLY A 25 11.69 -5.28 -3.67
C GLY A 25 11.46 -3.85 -4.16
N CYS A 26 10.32 -3.59 -4.79
CA CYS A 26 9.89 -2.30 -5.33
C CYS A 26 9.11 -1.46 -4.30
N PRO A 27 9.40 -0.15 -4.16
CA PRO A 27 8.64 0.74 -3.30
C PRO A 27 7.32 1.15 -3.96
N HIS A 28 6.23 1.15 -3.21
CA HIS A 28 4.93 1.63 -3.68
C HIS A 28 4.22 2.46 -2.61
N GLU A 29 3.63 3.57 -3.06
CA GLU A 29 2.72 4.36 -2.25
C GLU A 29 1.41 3.60 -2.02
N VAL A 30 1.01 3.53 -0.76
CA VAL A 30 -0.25 2.99 -0.28
C VAL A 30 -1.34 4.05 -0.42
N TYR A 31 -2.31 3.79 -1.28
CA TYR A 31 -3.41 4.71 -1.54
C TYR A 31 -4.77 4.00 -1.54
N LEU A 32 -5.83 4.75 -1.26
CA LEU A 32 -7.20 4.22 -1.24
C LEU A 32 -7.92 4.64 -2.52
N GLU A 33 -8.13 3.70 -3.44
CA GLU A 33 -8.92 3.96 -4.64
C GLU A 33 -10.38 3.53 -4.43
N LYS A 34 -11.25 4.52 -4.21
CA LYS A 34 -12.68 4.27 -3.97
C LYS A 34 -13.40 3.76 -5.22
N GLU A 35 -12.89 4.06 -6.41
CA GLU A 35 -13.50 3.66 -7.70
C GLU A 35 -13.46 2.15 -7.93
N TYR A 36 -12.44 1.46 -7.41
CA TYR A 36 -12.29 0.01 -7.56
C TYR A 36 -12.67 -0.79 -6.31
N GLY A 37 -13.18 -0.12 -5.27
CA GLY A 37 -13.67 -0.77 -4.06
C GLY A 37 -14.83 -1.73 -4.36
N GLY A 38 -14.64 -3.03 -4.09
CA GLY A 38 -15.66 -4.06 -4.33
C GLY A 38 -15.63 -4.71 -5.72
N THR A 39 -14.65 -4.38 -6.57
CA THR A 39 -14.51 -4.99 -7.91
C THR A 39 -13.98 -6.42 -7.87
N PHE A 40 -13.33 -6.82 -6.78
CA PHE A 40 -12.79 -8.17 -6.57
C PHE A 40 -13.55 -8.89 -5.46
N ILE A 41 -13.83 -10.19 -5.63
CA ILE A 41 -14.55 -11.01 -4.65
C ILE A 41 -13.65 -11.21 -3.42
N GLY A 42 -14.00 -10.58 -2.29
CA GLY A 42 -13.16 -10.44 -1.10
C GLY A 42 -12.56 -9.04 -0.89
N GLY A 43 -12.83 -8.12 -1.81
CA GLY A 43 -12.37 -6.73 -1.77
C GLY A 43 -13.07 -5.91 -0.68
N MET A 44 -12.47 -5.90 0.51
CA MET A 44 -12.50 -4.71 1.38
C MET A 44 -12.10 -3.48 0.55
N PRO A 45 -12.49 -2.24 0.92
CA PRO A 45 -12.08 -1.03 0.20
C PRO A 45 -10.57 -1.09 -0.04
N ALA A 46 -10.22 -1.39 -1.29
CA ALA A 46 -8.96 -2.07 -1.56
C ALA A 46 -7.85 -1.04 -1.38
N VAL A 47 -6.90 -1.40 -0.54
CA VAL A 47 -5.65 -0.68 -0.45
C VAL A 47 -4.90 -0.98 -1.74
N TYR A 48 -4.64 0.05 -2.53
CA TYR A 48 -3.92 -0.08 -3.79
C TYR A 48 -2.49 0.40 -3.60
N LEU A 49 -1.60 -0.22 -4.37
CA LEU A 49 -0.22 0.20 -4.52
C LEU A 49 -0.11 0.94 -5.84
N LYS A 50 0.33 2.20 -5.79
CA LYS A 50 0.36 3.06 -6.97
C LYS A 50 1.24 2.42 -8.05
N GLY A 51 0.69 2.30 -9.27
CA GLY A 51 1.35 1.65 -10.40
C GLY A 51 1.02 0.16 -10.60
N LEU A 52 0.24 -0.47 -9.71
CA LEU A 52 -0.25 -1.84 -9.84
C LEU A 52 -1.74 -1.85 -10.19
N GLY A 53 -2.06 -1.87 -11.50
CA GLY A 53 -3.43 -1.72 -12.02
C GLY A 53 -4.35 -2.94 -11.89
N ASP A 54 -3.81 -4.14 -11.64
CA ASP A 54 -4.58 -5.40 -11.60
C ASP A 54 -5.12 -5.76 -10.20
N GLY A 55 -5.08 -4.82 -9.26
CA GLY A 55 -5.34 -5.10 -7.86
C GLY A 55 -4.16 -5.81 -7.19
N TYR A 56 -4.00 -5.53 -5.90
CA TYR A 56 -2.89 -6.06 -5.10
C TYR A 56 -3.45 -6.86 -3.94
N ALA A 57 -3.14 -8.15 -3.91
CA ALA A 57 -3.48 -9.00 -2.77
C ALA A 57 -2.45 -8.75 -1.67
N TRP A 58 -2.89 -8.15 -0.56
CA TRP A 58 -2.03 -7.94 0.60
C TRP A 58 -1.61 -9.28 1.19
N THR A 59 -0.31 -9.49 1.36
CA THR A 59 0.24 -10.78 1.82
C THR A 59 0.84 -10.74 3.22
N GLU A 60 0.89 -9.57 3.85
CA GLU A 60 1.62 -9.33 5.11
C GLU A 60 3.14 -9.52 4.99
N ASP A 61 3.67 -9.69 3.78
CA ASP A 61 5.12 -9.76 3.51
C ASP A 61 5.70 -8.37 3.17
N GLU A 62 4.83 -7.39 2.94
CA GLU A 62 5.18 -6.00 2.67
C GLU A 62 5.81 -5.33 3.88
N GLU A 63 6.84 -4.52 3.66
CA GLU A 63 7.51 -3.75 4.71
C GLU A 63 7.30 -2.26 4.52
N ILE A 64 6.83 -1.56 5.55
CA ILE A 64 6.76 -0.10 5.54
C ILE A 64 8.18 0.45 5.60
N ILE A 65 8.61 1.15 4.55
CA ILE A 65 9.93 1.76 4.43
C ILE A 65 9.92 3.27 4.66
N GLY A 66 8.75 3.90 4.66
CA GLY A 66 8.58 5.33 4.89
C GLY A 66 7.14 5.76 4.63
N ASN A 67 6.92 7.07 4.52
CA ASN A 67 5.65 7.65 4.08
C ASN A 67 5.91 8.87 3.20
N ILE A 68 4.91 9.31 2.44
CA ILE A 68 5.03 10.44 1.50
C ILE A 68 5.29 11.80 2.18
N TYR A 69 5.05 11.92 3.49
CA TYR A 69 5.19 13.17 4.23
C TYR A 69 6.59 13.35 4.84
N GLU A 70 7.19 12.26 5.31
CA GLU A 70 8.52 12.23 5.94
C GLU A 70 9.62 11.81 4.96
N ASN A 71 9.27 10.98 3.95
CA ASN A 71 10.20 10.43 2.96
C ASN A 71 9.68 10.64 1.52
N PRO A 72 9.51 11.89 1.08
CA PRO A 72 9.03 12.19 -0.27
C PRO A 72 9.95 11.59 -1.37
N GLU A 73 11.25 11.48 -1.08
CA GLU A 73 12.25 10.88 -1.97
C GLU A 73 11.97 9.41 -2.34
N LEU A 74 11.26 8.66 -1.48
CA LEU A 74 10.92 7.26 -1.72
C LEU A 74 9.73 7.07 -2.67
N SER A 75 9.00 8.15 -2.98
CA SER A 75 7.86 8.13 -3.92
C SER A 75 8.23 8.54 -5.34
N GLU A 76 9.47 9.01 -5.56
CA GLU A 76 9.91 9.63 -6.82
C GLU A 76 10.63 8.68 -7.81
N ASP A 77 10.72 7.38 -7.52
CA ASP A 77 11.20 6.39 -8.50
C ASP A 77 10.06 5.95 -9.45
N LYS A 78 9.71 6.91 -10.30
CA LYS A 78 9.24 6.87 -11.70
C LYS A 78 8.60 5.60 -12.28
#